data_AF-A0A7R9P5M0-F1
#
_entry.id   AF-A0A7R9P5M0-F1
#
_cell.length_a   1.000
_cell.length_b   1.000
_cell.length_c   1.000
_cell.angle_alpha   90.00
_cell.angle_beta   90.00
_cell.angle_gamma   90.00
#
_symmetry.space_group_name_H-M   'P 1'
#
loop_
_entity.id
_entity.type
_entity.pdbx_description
1 polymer ?
#
loop_
_entity_poly.entity_id
_entity_poly.type
_entity_poly.pdbx_seq_one_letter_code
_entity_poly.pdbx_strand_id
1 'polypeptide(L)' 'VFVPLLSNRGNHKSWPPVVAQDVQKHVHSLKSTVYQVKGQVSGHTVLPMPVGIERVHEAESMLIKR' A
#
# COMPACT_ATOMS: atom_id res chain seq x y z
N VAL A 1 10.94 -0.91 4.21
CA VAL A 1 11.75 -1.95 3.51
C VAL A 1 10.93 -3.18 3.12
N PHE A 2 9.97 -3.67 3.93
CA PHE A 2 9.21 -4.90 3.62
C PHE A 2 8.04 -4.77 2.64
N VAL A 3 7.49 -3.57 2.43
CA VAL A 3 6.31 -3.35 1.59
C VAL A 3 6.46 -3.90 0.15
N PRO A 4 7.59 -3.71 -0.57
CA PRO A 4 7.75 -4.26 -1.91
C PRO A 4 7.79 -5.79 -1.96
N LEU A 5 8.30 -6.44 -0.90
CA LEU A 5 8.34 -7.90 -0.82
C LEU A 5 6.95 -8.50 -0.65
N LEU A 6 6.11 -7.86 0.17
CA LEU A 6 4.76 -8.32 0.52
C LEU A 6 3.66 -7.79 -0.41
N SER A 7 3.95 -6.79 -1.26
CA SER A 7 2.98 -6.26 -2.24
C SER A 7 3.14 -6.88 -3.62
N ASN A 8 4.29 -7.48 -3.92
CA ASN A 8 4.57 -8.03 -5.24
C ASN A 8 3.78 -9.32 -5.47
N ARG A 9 2.77 -9.26 -6.34
CA ARG A 9 1.96 -10.43 -6.73
C ARG A 9 2.78 -11.58 -7.31
N GLY A 10 3.94 -11.28 -7.90
CA GLY A 10 4.89 -12.30 -8.35
C GLY A 10 5.45 -13.18 -7.23
N ASN A 11 5.58 -12.61 -6.02
CA ASN A 11 6.04 -13.34 -4.83
C ASN A 11 4.93 -14.20 -4.21
N HIS A 12 3.67 -14.00 -4.59
CA HIS A 12 2.50 -14.71 -4.04
C HIS A 12 2.05 -15.89 -4.91
N LYS A 13 2.75 -16.21 -6.01
CA LYS A 13 2.34 -17.25 -6.97
C LYS A 13 2.16 -18.64 -6.32
N SER A 14 2.91 -18.94 -5.28
CA SER A 14 2.82 -20.20 -4.52
C SER A 14 1.94 -20.12 -3.27
N TRP A 15 1.32 -18.97 -3.00
CA TRP A 15 0.51 -18.77 -1.80
C TRP A 15 -0.94 -19.14 -2.05
N PRO A 16 -1.65 -19.70 -1.05
CA PRO A 16 -3.09 -19.82 -1.12
C PRO A 16 -3.74 -18.43 -1.31
N PRO A 17 -4.81 -18.31 -2.13
CA PRO A 17 -5.43 -17.02 -2.45
C PRO A 17 -5.83 -16.21 -1.20
N VAL A 18 -6.32 -16.90 -0.17
CA VAL A 18 -6.72 -16.27 1.10
C VAL A 18 -5.56 -15.62 1.83
N VAL A 19 -4.38 -16.25 1.81
CA VAL A 19 -3.17 -15.72 2.46
C VAL A 19 -2.64 -14.53 1.68
N ALA A 20 -2.63 -14.61 0.34
CA ALA A 20 -2.21 -13.50 -0.50
C ALA A 20 -3.12 -12.27 -0.32
N GLN A 21 -4.44 -12.46 -0.22
CA GLN A 21 -5.40 -11.38 0.03
C GLN A 21 -5.24 -10.77 1.42
N ASP A 22 -5.06 -11.62 2.44
CA ASP A 22 -4.92 -11.16 3.82
C ASP A 22 -3.64 -10.33 4.00
N VAL A 23 -2.51 -10.82 3.49
CA VAL A 23 -1.23 -10.09 3.52
C VAL A 23 -1.34 -8.76 2.76
N GLN A 24 -2.01 -8.73 1.60
CA GLN A 24 -2.24 -7.48 0.87
C GLN A 24 -3.04 -6.48 1.70
N LYS A 25 -4.09 -6.92 2.40
CA LYS A 25 -4.89 -6.06 3.29
C LYS A 25 -4.06 -5.52 4.46
N HIS A 26 -3.23 -6.36 5.07
CA HIS A 26 -2.34 -5.94 6.15
C HIS A 26 -1.29 -4.93 5.69
N VAL A 27 -0.70 -5.12 4.52
CA VAL A 27 0.23 -4.16 3.93
C VAL A 27 -0.44 -2.83 3.62
N HIS A 28 -1.68 -2.86 3.11
CA HIS A 28 -2.46 -1.64 2.87
C HIS A 28 -2.70 -0.86 4.17
N SER A 29 -3.11 -1.56 5.24
CA SER A 29 -3.28 -0.96 6.56
C SER A 29 -1.99 -0.32 7.07
N LEU A 30 -0.86 -1.02 6.94
CA LEU A 30 0.45 -0.51 7.35
C LEU A 30 0.84 0.75 6.57
N LYS A 31 0.65 0.77 5.24
CA LYS A 31 0.87 1.95 4.41
C LYS A 31 0.04 3.13 4.96
N SER A 32 -1.27 2.93 5.16
CA SER A 32 -2.15 3.98 5.69
C SER A 32 -1.65 4.54 7.01
N THR A 33 -1.28 3.68 7.97
CA THR A 33 -0.73 4.13 9.26
C THR A 33 0.55 4.95 9.09
N VAL A 34 1.47 4.50 8.22
CA VAL A 34 2.71 5.24 7.96
C VAL A 34 2.42 6.62 7.35
N TYR A 35 1.47 6.73 6.41
CA TYR A 35 1.08 8.02 5.85
C TYR A 35 0.48 8.96 6.89
N GLN A 36 -0.37 8.43 7.78
CA GLN A 36 -0.95 9.21 8.88
C GLN A 36 0.13 9.71 9.84
N VAL A 37 1.02 8.82 10.30
CA VAL A 37 2.13 9.17 11.19
C VAL A 37 3.05 10.19 10.54
N LYS A 38 3.41 10.01 9.27
CA LYS A 38 4.21 11.00 8.51
C LYS A 38 3.52 12.38 8.51
N GLY A 39 2.22 12.41 8.24
CA GLY A 39 1.42 13.63 8.31
C GLY A 39 1.51 14.30 9.67
N GLN A 40 1.18 13.55 10.73
CA GLN A 40 1.16 14.04 12.11
C GLN A 40 2.51 14.60 12.54
N VAL A 41 3.61 13.90 12.26
CA VAL A 41 4.98 14.37 12.55
C VAL A 41 5.31 15.65 11.77
N SER A 42 4.77 15.80 10.56
CA SER A 42 4.96 16.99 9.73
C SER A 42 3.96 18.12 10.06
N GLY A 43 3.14 17.99 11.11
CA GLY A 43 2.11 18.98 11.48
C GLY A 43 0.87 19.00 10.57
N HIS A 44 0.72 18.01 9.70
CA HIS A 44 -0.40 17.91 8.76
C HIS A 44 -1.38 16.79 9.17
N THR A 45 -2.68 17.06 9.16
CA THR A 45 -3.68 16.00 9.35
C THR A 45 -3.87 15.24 8.04
N VAL A 46 -3.19 14.10 7.91
CA VAL A 46 -3.40 13.16 6.78
C VAL A 46 -4.57 12.25 7.12
N LEU A 47 -5.61 12.30 6.30
CA LEU A 47 -6.79 11.44 6.45
C LEU A 47 -6.46 9.96 6.19
N PRO A 48 -7.21 9.02 6.77
CA PRO A 48 -7.09 7.60 6.43
C PRO A 48 -7.20 7.38 4.91
N MET A 49 -6.39 6.45 4.40
CA MET A 49 -6.31 6.15 2.98
C MET A 49 -7.68 5.64 2.46
N PRO A 50 -8.33 6.34 1.50
CA PRO A 50 -9.63 5.89 0.98
C PRO A 50 -9.53 4.56 0.24
N VAL A 51 -10.60 3.76 0.28
CA VAL A 51 -10.67 2.51 -0.46
C VAL A 51 -10.50 2.80 -1.97
N GLY A 52 -9.56 2.10 -2.61
CA GLY A 52 -9.34 2.20 -4.05
C GLY A 52 -8.35 3.27 -4.50
N ILE A 53 -7.81 4.11 -3.60
CA ILE A 53 -6.76 5.09 -3.91
C ILE A 53 -5.45 4.43 -4.37
N GLU A 54 -5.25 3.14 -4.09
CA GLU A 54 -4.11 2.37 -4.61
C GLU A 54 -4.10 2.34 -6.15
N ARG A 55 -5.28 2.32 -6.80
CA ARG A 55 -5.38 2.41 -8.27
C ARG A 55 -4.92 3.76 -8.81
N VAL A 56 -5.23 4.84 -8.07
CA VAL A 56 -4.79 6.20 -8.41
C VAL A 56 -3.28 6.30 -8.24
N HIS A 57 -2.74 5.79 -7.13
CA HIS A 57 -1.30 5.77 -6.89
C HIS A 57 -0.52 4.91 -7.90
N GLU A 58 -1.07 3.77 -8.31
CA GLU A 58 -0.52 2.94 -9.37
C GLU A 58 -0.52 3.69 -10.72
N ALA A 59 -1.63 4.36 -11.06
CA ALA A 59 -1.72 5.18 -12.27
C ALA A 59 -0.72 6.35 -12.25
N GLU A 60 -0.63 7.09 -11.15
CA GLU A 60 0.37 8.15 -10.95
C GLU A 60 1.79 7.61 -11.13
N SER A 61 2.10 6.45 -10.52
CA SER A 61 3.41 5.82 -10.64
C SER A 61 3.73 5.37 -12.06
N MET A 62 2.73 4.99 -12.86
CA MET A 62 2.91 4.68 -14.28
C MET A 62 3.12 5.93 -15.13
N LEU A 63 2.46 7.04 -14.81
CA LEU A 63 2.64 8.33 -15.50
C LEU A 63 4.03 8.93 -15.25
N ILE A 64 4.55 8.83 -14.02
CA ILE A 64 5.88 9.34 -13.64
C ILE A 64 7.02 8.51 -14.26
N LYS A 65 6.76 7.23 -14.62
CA LYS A 65 7.76 6.32 -15.21
C LYS A 65 7.84 6.39 -16.75
N ARG A 66 7.07 7.27 -17.40
CA ARG A 66 7.09 7.49 -18.85
C ARG A 66 7.88 8.74 -19.19
#